data_AF-A0A847CZC6-F1
#
_entry.id   AF-A0A847CZC6-F1
#
_cell.length_a   1.000
_cell.length_b   1.000
_cell.length_c   1.000
_cell.angle_alpha   90.00
_cell.angle_beta   90.00
_cell.angle_gamma   90.00
#
_symmetry.space_group_name_H-M   'P 1'
#
loop_
_entity.id
_entity.type
_entity.pdbx_description
1 polymer ?
#
loop_
_entity_poly.entity_id
_entity_poly.type
_entity_poly.pdbx_seq_one_letter_code
_entity_poly.pdbx_strand_id
1 'polypeptide(L)'
;MTDSKKKTSGILGWIERVGNKIPHPFMLFLYLLIVVGVLSFILNKMGIEEVNPGTGETFIVNNVFSGEGLTYALTNMIKNFVGFAPLGLILTMTLGLGMAEDVGFMGAFMKSTILGAPDWALVFMVMFIGICGNIASDAAVVIIPPLAGLIFLYSGRHPLAGVAAGYAGTTAGFSANVMPAGTDALLQGITNAAADIVNAPHIEITANWYFMIVSTFVISIVGTFVNNKIIEPRLGKFEGKIEVEGTGAVTEEERKGLKA
;
A
#
# COMPACT_ATOMS: atom_id res chain seq x y z
N MET A 1 29.75 2.94 -26.48
CA MET A 1 28.64 1.98 -26.66
C MET A 1 27.36 2.79 -26.60
N THR A 2 26.78 3.06 -27.76
CA THR A 2 25.52 3.78 -27.93
C THR A 2 24.38 2.86 -27.51
N ASP A 3 23.87 3.08 -26.30
CA ASP A 3 22.77 2.30 -25.76
C ASP A 3 21.49 2.69 -26.51
N SER A 4 21.14 1.85 -27.48
CA SER A 4 19.86 1.93 -28.18
C SER A 4 18.77 1.62 -27.15
N LYS A 5 18.11 2.66 -26.63
CA LYS A 5 16.84 2.51 -25.90
C LYS A 5 15.84 1.85 -26.84
N LYS A 6 15.83 0.52 -26.86
CA LYS A 6 14.78 -0.30 -27.47
C LYS A 6 13.49 0.15 -26.80
N LYS A 7 12.68 0.96 -27.49
CA LYS A 7 11.32 1.27 -27.05
C LYS A 7 10.64 -0.07 -26.78
N THR A 8 10.34 -0.33 -25.51
CA THR A 8 9.46 -1.42 -25.09
C THR A 8 8.23 -1.36 -25.99
N SER A 9 7.98 -2.44 -26.74
CA SER A 9 6.85 -2.52 -27.69
C SER A 9 5.76 -3.42 -27.11
N GLY A 10 4.52 -3.27 -27.59
CA GLY A 10 3.36 -3.99 -27.08
C GLY A 10 2.78 -3.40 -25.79
N ILE A 11 2.11 -4.24 -24.99
CA ILE A 11 1.37 -3.84 -23.77
C ILE A 11 2.29 -3.18 -22.75
N LEU A 12 3.49 -3.72 -22.52
CA LEU A 12 4.46 -3.16 -21.57
C LEU A 12 4.87 -1.74 -21.96
N GLY A 13 5.12 -1.50 -23.25
CA GLY A 13 5.41 -0.18 -23.76
C GLY A 13 4.22 0.79 -23.70
N TRP A 14 2.99 0.28 -23.70
CA TRP A 14 1.80 1.09 -23.43
C TRP A 14 1.72 1.48 -21.94
N ILE A 15 1.90 0.51 -21.03
CA ILE A 15 1.92 0.75 -19.58
C ILE A 15 2.98 1.79 -19.22
N GLU A 16 4.20 1.64 -19.72
CA GLU A 16 5.30 2.60 -19.48
C GLU A 16 4.94 4.01 -19.98
N ARG A 17 4.38 4.13 -21.19
CA ARG A 17 3.98 5.42 -21.76
C ARG A 17 2.84 6.08 -21.00
N VAL A 18 1.88 5.31 -20.51
CA VAL A 18 0.75 5.84 -19.73
C VAL A 18 1.20 6.22 -18.33
N GLY A 19 1.97 5.35 -17.66
CA GLY A 19 2.53 5.63 -16.33
C GLY A 19 3.37 6.91 -16.31
N ASN A 20 4.24 7.10 -17.30
CA ASN A 20 5.08 8.30 -17.42
C ASN A 20 4.30 9.60 -17.71
N LYS A 21 3.03 9.50 -18.13
CA LYS A 21 2.18 10.69 -18.37
C LYS A 21 1.44 11.16 -17.12
N ILE A 22 1.29 10.31 -16.12
CA ILE A 22 0.59 10.67 -14.89
C ILE A 22 1.50 11.64 -14.12
N PRO A 23 1.08 12.91 -13.93
CA PRO A 23 1.89 13.86 -13.19
C PRO A 23 1.95 13.47 -11.72
N HIS A 24 2.94 14.02 -11.01
CA HIS A 24 3.10 13.80 -9.58
C HIS A 24 1.77 14.05 -8.82
N PRO A 25 1.38 13.22 -7.83
CA PRO A 25 0.09 13.35 -7.14
C PRO A 25 -0.22 14.75 -6.62
N PHE A 26 0.78 15.46 -6.10
CA PHE A 26 0.66 16.88 -5.73
C PHE A 26 0.11 17.76 -6.87
N MET A 27 0.63 17.59 -8.09
CA MET A 27 0.18 18.34 -9.26
C MET A 27 -1.24 17.94 -9.66
N LEU A 28 -1.62 16.66 -9.52
CA LEU A 28 -2.99 16.21 -9.75
C LEU A 28 -3.98 16.96 -8.84
N PHE A 29 -3.68 17.05 -7.53
CA PHE A 29 -4.54 17.80 -6.59
C PHE A 29 -4.56 19.30 -6.89
N LEU A 30 -3.43 19.89 -7.29
CA LEU A 30 -3.39 21.29 -7.70
C LEU A 30 -4.26 21.54 -8.95
N TYR A 31 -4.18 20.67 -9.95
CA TYR A 31 -5.03 20.74 -11.14
C TYR A 31 -6.50 20.56 -10.78
N LEU A 32 -6.84 19.62 -9.91
CA LEU A 32 -8.22 19.43 -9.43
C LEU A 32 -8.75 20.68 -8.72
N LEU A 33 -7.95 21.32 -7.86
CA LEU A 33 -8.34 22.56 -7.18
C LEU A 33 -8.63 23.68 -8.18
N ILE A 34 -7.78 23.85 -9.19
CA ILE A 34 -7.98 24.86 -10.24
C ILE A 34 -9.24 24.55 -11.05
N VAL A 35 -9.43 23.29 -11.46
CA VAL A 35 -10.60 22.85 -12.23
C VAL A 35 -11.88 23.07 -11.43
N VAL A 36 -11.92 22.69 -10.15
CA VAL A 36 -13.06 22.94 -9.27
C VAL A 36 -13.32 24.43 -9.11
N GLY A 37 -12.29 25.25 -8.92
CA GLY A 37 -12.42 26.70 -8.85
C GLY A 37 -13.06 27.28 -10.12
N VAL A 38 -12.54 26.91 -11.30
CA VAL A 38 -13.06 27.37 -12.60
C VAL A 38 -14.50 26.90 -12.84
N LEU A 39 -14.80 25.63 -12.54
CA LEU A 39 -16.15 25.09 -12.68
C LEU A 39 -17.12 25.78 -11.73
N SER A 40 -16.73 26.01 -10.47
CA SER A 40 -17.56 26.72 -9.49
C SER A 40 -17.90 28.13 -9.97
N PHE A 41 -16.95 28.83 -10.61
CA PHE A 41 -17.17 30.15 -11.21
C PHE A 41 -18.17 30.10 -12.36
N ILE A 42 -18.00 29.16 -13.30
CA ILE A 42 -18.87 29.04 -14.48
C ILE A 42 -20.30 28.67 -14.06
N LEU A 43 -20.45 27.65 -13.21
CA LEU A 43 -21.76 27.14 -12.78
C LEU A 43 -22.51 28.17 -11.92
N ASN A 44 -21.82 28.87 -11.03
CA ASN A 44 -22.40 29.97 -10.26
C ASN A 44 -22.89 31.09 -11.18
N LYS A 45 -22.11 31.47 -12.20
CA LYS A 45 -22.50 32.50 -13.18
C LYS A 45 -23.71 32.10 -14.03
N MET A 46 -23.88 30.81 -14.28
CA MET A 46 -25.05 30.26 -14.98
C MET A 46 -26.30 30.19 -14.09
N GLY A 47 -26.18 30.46 -12.78
CA GLY A 47 -27.30 30.38 -11.84
C GLY A 47 -27.83 28.97 -11.65
N ILE A 48 -26.95 27.96 -11.73
CA ILE A 48 -27.36 26.56 -11.56
C ILE A 48 -27.67 26.33 -10.08
N GLU A 49 -28.88 25.82 -9.85
CA GLU A 49 -29.43 25.44 -8.55
C GLU A 49 -29.87 23.98 -8.61
N GLU A 50 -29.55 23.22 -7.56
CA GLU A 50 -29.91 21.81 -7.46
C GLU A 50 -30.73 21.58 -6.19
N VAL A 51 -31.83 20.84 -6.27
CA VAL A 51 -32.60 20.45 -5.08
C VAL A 51 -32.03 19.15 -4.53
N ASN A 52 -31.63 19.14 -3.26
CA ASN A 52 -31.12 17.94 -2.64
C ASN A 52 -32.24 16.89 -2.49
N PRO A 53 -32.07 15.69 -3.06
CA PRO A 53 -33.11 14.66 -3.06
C PRO A 53 -33.42 14.08 -1.66
N GLY A 54 -32.52 14.24 -0.69
CA GLY A 54 -32.70 13.78 0.68
C GLY A 54 -33.34 14.81 1.62
N THR A 55 -33.03 16.10 1.46
CA THR A 55 -33.51 17.16 2.37
C THR A 55 -34.57 18.09 1.76
N GLY A 56 -34.67 18.15 0.44
CA GLY A 56 -35.53 19.09 -0.29
C GLY A 56 -35.02 20.53 -0.30
N GLU A 57 -33.81 20.79 0.22
CA GLU A 57 -33.20 22.11 0.21
C GLU A 57 -32.52 22.42 -1.13
N THR A 58 -32.62 23.66 -1.58
CA THR A 58 -31.96 24.12 -2.81
C THR A 58 -30.51 24.51 -2.51
N PHE A 59 -29.56 23.86 -3.20
CA PHE A 59 -28.14 24.17 -3.15
C PHE A 59 -27.77 25.12 -4.29
N ILE A 60 -27.17 26.26 -3.91
CA ILE A 60 -26.57 27.20 -4.85
C ILE A 60 -25.07 26.87 -4.95
N VAL A 61 -24.55 26.79 -6.17
CA VAL A 61 -23.11 26.60 -6.38
C VAL A 61 -22.36 27.84 -5.92
N ASN A 62 -21.49 27.72 -4.93
CA ASN A 62 -20.67 28.84 -4.44
C ASN A 62 -19.36 28.97 -5.23
N ASN A 63 -19.08 30.18 -5.71
CA ASN A 63 -17.86 30.49 -6.46
C ASN A 63 -16.67 30.75 -5.53
N VAL A 64 -15.63 29.92 -5.61
CA VAL A 64 -14.41 30.03 -4.81
C VAL A 64 -13.59 31.28 -5.15
N PHE A 65 -13.65 31.77 -6.40
CA PHE A 65 -12.91 32.97 -6.83
C PHE A 65 -13.63 34.29 -6.52
N SER A 66 -14.78 34.24 -5.85
CA SER A 66 -15.45 35.44 -5.33
C SER A 66 -14.67 36.02 -4.13
N GLY A 67 -14.94 37.28 -3.75
CA GLY A 67 -14.31 37.88 -2.56
C GLY A 67 -14.60 37.09 -1.27
N GLU A 68 -15.83 36.59 -1.13
CA GLU A 68 -16.24 35.73 -0.02
C GLU A 68 -15.58 34.35 -0.09
N GLY A 69 -15.55 33.73 -1.28
CA GLY A 69 -14.91 32.43 -1.50
C GLY A 69 -13.41 32.45 -1.23
N LEU A 70 -12.71 33.52 -1.63
CA LEU A 70 -11.27 33.67 -1.36
C LEU A 70 -11.01 33.88 0.13
N THR A 71 -11.84 34.68 0.79
CA THR A 71 -11.78 34.87 2.25
C THR A 71 -11.99 33.53 2.96
N TYR A 72 -13.03 32.79 2.58
CA TYR A 72 -13.32 31.46 3.12
C TYR A 72 -12.14 30.50 2.93
N ALA A 73 -11.57 30.45 1.71
CA ALA A 73 -10.45 29.57 1.39
C ALA A 73 -9.21 29.89 2.22
N LEU A 74 -8.84 31.16 2.34
CA LEU A 74 -7.66 31.60 3.11
C LEU A 74 -7.85 31.39 4.61
N THR A 75 -9.03 31.72 5.16
CA THR A 75 -9.31 31.59 6.59
C THR A 75 -9.41 30.13 7.04
N ASN A 76 -9.96 29.24 6.20
CA ASN A 76 -10.12 27.83 6.55
C ASN A 76 -8.97 26.94 6.11
N MET A 77 -7.99 27.43 5.34
CA MET A 77 -6.89 26.61 4.79
C MET A 77 -6.19 25.75 5.86
N ILE A 78 -5.72 26.36 6.95
CA ILE A 78 -5.03 25.66 8.04
C ILE A 78 -5.99 24.72 8.76
N LYS A 79 -7.23 25.17 9.02
CA LYS A 79 -8.25 24.36 9.70
C LYS A 79 -8.59 23.10 8.89
N ASN A 80 -8.72 23.21 7.58
CA ASN A 80 -8.98 22.09 6.68
C ASN A 80 -7.79 21.14 6.63
N PHE A 81 -6.56 21.66 6.59
CA PHE A 81 -5.36 20.82 6.60
C PHE A 81 -5.22 20.04 7.92
N VAL A 82 -5.32 20.72 9.07
CA VAL A 82 -5.18 20.10 10.40
C VAL A 82 -6.36 19.20 10.74
N GLY A 83 -7.57 19.58 10.32
CA GLY A 83 -8.80 18.82 10.53
C GLY A 83 -8.98 17.65 9.56
N PHE A 84 -8.08 17.46 8.61
CA PHE A 84 -8.13 16.33 7.69
C PHE A 84 -7.84 15.04 8.46
N ALA A 85 -8.88 14.23 8.70
CA ALA A 85 -8.83 13.06 9.56
C ALA A 85 -7.63 12.11 9.32
N PRO A 86 -7.22 11.82 8.06
CA PRO A 86 -6.03 11.01 7.82
C PRO A 86 -4.72 11.57 8.40
N LEU A 87 -4.58 12.89 8.52
CA LEU A 87 -3.32 13.52 8.92
C LEU A 87 -2.90 13.11 10.34
N GLY A 88 -3.78 13.29 11.31
CA GLY A 88 -3.48 12.96 12.71
C GLY A 88 -3.20 11.47 12.88
N LEU A 89 -3.92 10.64 12.14
CA LEU A 89 -3.81 9.19 12.23
C LEU A 89 -2.50 8.67 11.61
N ILE A 90 -2.13 9.17 10.43
CA ILE A 90 -0.84 8.82 9.80
C ILE A 90 0.31 9.20 10.74
N LEU A 91 0.29 10.41 11.32
CA LEU A 91 1.38 10.87 12.19
C LEU A 91 1.56 10.00 13.43
N THR A 92 0.45 9.64 14.11
CA THR A 92 0.52 8.79 15.31
C THR A 92 0.95 7.36 14.99
N MET A 93 0.45 6.78 13.89
CA MET A 93 0.87 5.44 13.46
C MET A 93 2.31 5.39 13.00
N THR A 94 2.79 6.40 12.26
CA THR A 94 4.18 6.47 11.79
C THR A 94 5.15 6.55 12.98
N LEU A 95 4.78 7.19 14.09
CA LEU A 95 5.60 7.22 15.30
C LEU A 95 5.73 5.83 15.95
N GLY A 96 4.61 5.12 16.14
CA GLY A 96 4.63 3.78 16.72
C GLY A 96 5.37 2.77 15.84
N LEU A 97 5.14 2.86 14.53
CA LEU A 97 5.82 2.01 13.56
C LEU A 97 7.32 2.31 13.47
N GLY A 98 7.70 3.58 13.38
CA GLY A 98 9.09 4.00 13.35
C GLY A 98 9.86 3.49 14.56
N MET A 99 9.26 3.54 15.76
CA MET A 99 9.86 2.93 16.95
C MET A 99 10.04 1.41 16.82
N ALA A 100 9.02 0.68 16.33
CA ALA A 100 9.09 -0.77 16.15
C ALA A 100 10.13 -1.19 15.10
N GLU A 101 10.33 -0.36 14.08
CA GLU A 101 11.36 -0.55 13.05
C GLU A 101 12.76 -0.23 13.59
N ASP A 102 12.93 0.90 14.28
CA ASP A 102 14.22 1.35 14.82
C ASP A 102 14.80 0.36 15.83
N VAL A 103 13.95 -0.28 16.65
CA VAL A 103 14.39 -1.33 17.60
C VAL A 103 14.60 -2.70 16.93
N GLY A 104 14.35 -2.81 15.63
CA GLY A 104 14.53 -4.05 14.85
C GLY A 104 13.44 -5.10 15.05
N PHE A 105 12.35 -4.79 15.75
CA PHE A 105 11.30 -5.74 16.09
C PHE A 105 10.65 -6.33 14.84
N MET A 106 10.21 -5.49 13.89
CA MET A 106 9.52 -5.93 12.68
C MET A 106 10.42 -6.84 11.82
N GLY A 107 11.67 -6.43 11.60
CA GLY A 107 12.64 -7.21 10.83
C GLY A 107 12.95 -8.57 11.47
N ALA A 108 13.18 -8.61 12.79
CA ALA A 108 13.43 -9.84 13.52
C ALA A 108 12.21 -10.78 13.51
N PHE A 109 11.00 -10.24 13.70
CA PHE A 109 9.76 -11.00 13.67
C PHE A 109 9.58 -11.69 12.32
N MET A 110 9.69 -10.94 11.23
CA MET A 110 9.51 -11.45 9.87
C MET A 110 10.57 -12.51 9.52
N LYS A 111 11.84 -12.30 9.89
CA LYS A 111 12.90 -13.31 9.73
C LYS A 111 12.59 -14.60 10.50
N SER A 112 12.21 -14.47 11.78
CA SER A 112 11.90 -15.60 12.67
C SER A 112 10.80 -16.48 12.08
N THR A 113 9.74 -15.87 11.58
CA THR A 113 8.57 -16.61 11.10
C THR A 113 8.82 -17.28 9.74
N ILE A 114 9.57 -16.66 8.81
CA ILE A 114 9.88 -17.31 7.52
C ILE A 114 10.89 -18.45 7.70
N LEU A 115 11.93 -18.26 8.53
CA LEU A 115 12.97 -19.28 8.77
C LEU A 115 12.45 -20.51 9.52
N GLY A 116 11.38 -20.37 10.31
CA GLY A 116 10.75 -21.49 11.01
C GLY A 116 9.78 -22.32 10.16
N ALA A 117 9.56 -21.95 8.89
CA ALA A 117 8.58 -22.61 8.04
C ALA A 117 9.08 -23.99 7.53
N PRO A 118 8.24 -25.04 7.58
CA PRO A 118 8.58 -26.32 6.95
C PRO A 118 8.59 -26.19 5.42
N ASP A 119 9.42 -26.98 4.72
CA ASP A 119 9.63 -26.87 3.26
C ASP A 119 8.33 -26.88 2.44
N TRP A 120 7.34 -27.67 2.86
CA TRP A 120 6.05 -27.77 2.17
C TRP A 120 5.21 -26.48 2.26
N ALA A 121 5.38 -25.69 3.32
CA ALA A 121 4.66 -24.44 3.57
C ALA A 121 5.48 -23.20 3.21
N LEU A 122 6.74 -23.35 2.81
CA LEU A 122 7.70 -22.25 2.63
C LEU A 122 7.14 -21.10 1.78
N VAL A 123 6.59 -21.41 0.60
CA VAL A 123 6.07 -20.39 -0.33
C VAL A 123 4.84 -19.70 0.24
N PHE A 124 3.97 -20.46 0.91
CA PHE A 124 2.80 -19.89 1.58
C PHE A 124 3.22 -18.94 2.68
N MET A 125 4.21 -19.30 3.50
CA MET A 125 4.72 -18.45 4.57
C MET A 125 5.38 -17.18 4.00
N VAL A 126 6.16 -17.29 2.93
CA VAL A 126 6.73 -16.11 2.24
C VAL A 126 5.63 -15.20 1.71
N MET A 127 4.61 -15.74 1.05
CA MET A 127 3.48 -14.96 0.55
C MET A 127 2.70 -14.30 1.69
N PHE A 128 2.33 -15.07 2.71
CA PHE A 128 1.53 -14.61 3.85
C PHE A 128 2.23 -13.53 4.65
N ILE A 129 3.51 -13.73 4.99
CA ILE A 129 4.34 -12.73 5.69
C ILE A 129 4.64 -11.55 4.76
N GLY A 130 4.78 -11.81 3.46
CA GLY A 130 4.80 -10.81 2.39
C GLY A 130 3.67 -9.81 2.51
N ILE A 131 2.45 -10.35 2.48
CA ILE A 131 1.19 -9.61 2.48
C ILE A 131 1.01 -8.84 3.79
N CYS A 132 1.15 -9.52 4.93
CA CYS A 132 1.10 -8.91 6.26
C CYS A 132 2.28 -7.97 6.54
N GLY A 133 3.28 -7.92 5.67
CA GLY A 133 4.46 -7.08 5.78
C GLY A 133 4.13 -5.58 5.69
N ASN A 134 2.99 -5.21 5.11
CA ASN A 134 2.49 -3.82 5.10
C ASN A 134 2.29 -3.22 6.51
N ILE A 135 2.21 -4.02 7.58
CA ILE A 135 2.27 -3.51 8.97
C ILE A 135 3.62 -2.83 9.22
N ALA A 136 4.69 -3.40 8.66
CA ALA A 136 6.03 -2.85 8.64
C ALA A 136 6.21 -1.80 7.50
N SER A 137 5.12 -1.21 7.02
CA SER A 137 5.10 -0.23 5.94
C SER A 137 5.96 -0.66 4.73
N ASP A 138 6.84 0.22 4.26
CA ASP A 138 7.69 0.02 3.10
C ASP A 138 8.92 -0.86 3.39
N ALA A 139 9.26 -1.09 4.66
CA ALA A 139 10.43 -1.92 5.02
C ALA A 139 10.28 -3.37 4.54
N ALA A 140 9.04 -3.89 4.56
CA ALA A 140 8.75 -5.25 4.08
C ALA A 140 9.10 -5.47 2.61
N VAL A 141 8.83 -4.49 1.74
CA VAL A 141 9.13 -4.57 0.30
C VAL A 141 10.63 -4.70 0.06
N VAL A 142 11.45 -4.12 0.94
CA VAL A 142 12.92 -4.17 0.84
C VAL A 142 13.49 -5.45 1.46
N ILE A 143 12.94 -5.92 2.58
CA ILE A 143 13.52 -7.01 3.38
C ILE A 143 13.04 -8.40 2.91
N ILE A 144 11.76 -8.55 2.58
CA ILE A 144 11.19 -9.88 2.32
C ILE A 144 11.72 -10.50 1.03
N PRO A 145 11.81 -9.79 -0.12
CA PRO A 145 12.30 -10.41 -1.36
C PRO A 145 13.71 -11.02 -1.25
N PRO A 146 14.75 -10.32 -0.72
CA PRO A 146 16.08 -10.93 -0.58
C PRO A 146 16.08 -12.07 0.45
N LEU A 147 15.35 -11.94 1.56
CA LEU A 147 15.25 -13.00 2.56
C LEU A 147 14.59 -14.26 2.00
N ALA A 148 13.49 -14.12 1.26
CA ALA A 148 12.83 -15.22 0.59
C ALA A 148 13.75 -15.90 -0.44
N GLY A 149 14.53 -15.11 -1.19
CA GLY A 149 15.55 -15.64 -2.10
C GLY A 149 16.61 -16.48 -1.38
N LEU A 150 17.13 -16.00 -0.25
CA LEU A 150 18.10 -16.73 0.57
C LEU A 150 17.53 -18.03 1.13
N ILE A 151 16.28 -18.02 1.60
CA ILE A 151 15.67 -19.23 2.17
C ILE A 151 15.39 -20.27 1.08
N PHE A 152 14.96 -19.84 -0.11
CA PHE A 152 14.85 -20.75 -1.25
C PHE A 152 16.20 -21.35 -1.61
N LEU A 153 17.27 -20.56 -1.58
CA LEU A 153 18.63 -21.05 -1.79
C LEU A 153 19.03 -22.13 -0.77
N TYR A 154 18.75 -21.91 0.52
CA TYR A 154 19.04 -22.87 1.60
C TYR A 154 18.20 -24.16 1.50
N SER A 155 16.95 -24.07 1.07
CA SER A 155 16.08 -25.23 0.80
C SER A 155 16.36 -25.92 -0.54
N GLY A 156 17.42 -25.52 -1.27
CA GLY A 156 17.78 -26.11 -2.58
C GLY A 156 16.79 -25.79 -3.71
N ARG A 157 15.98 -24.75 -3.54
CA ARG A 157 15.00 -24.24 -4.51
C ARG A 157 15.55 -23.04 -5.27
N HIS A 158 14.88 -22.65 -6.35
CA HIS A 158 15.36 -21.55 -7.19
C HIS A 158 15.22 -20.19 -6.48
N PRO A 159 16.30 -19.44 -6.19
CA PRO A 159 16.25 -18.19 -5.42
C PRO A 159 15.37 -17.11 -6.05
N LEU A 160 15.39 -17.00 -7.39
CA LEU A 160 14.52 -16.06 -8.11
C LEU A 160 13.02 -16.34 -7.91
N ALA A 161 12.63 -17.59 -7.67
CA ALA A 161 11.24 -17.91 -7.33
C ALA A 161 10.89 -17.36 -5.94
N GLY A 162 11.83 -17.48 -4.98
CA GLY A 162 11.69 -16.88 -3.65
C GLY A 162 11.58 -15.35 -3.71
N VAL A 163 12.46 -14.69 -4.47
CA VAL A 163 12.43 -13.25 -4.68
C VAL A 163 11.10 -12.82 -5.32
N ALA A 164 10.64 -13.54 -6.34
CA ALA A 164 9.37 -13.26 -7.01
C ALA A 164 8.17 -13.43 -6.07
N ALA A 165 8.14 -14.50 -5.27
CA ALA A 165 7.10 -14.74 -4.27
C ALA A 165 7.10 -13.65 -3.19
N GLY A 166 8.28 -13.30 -2.67
CA GLY A 166 8.42 -12.25 -1.66
C GLY A 166 7.98 -10.88 -2.19
N TYR A 167 8.38 -10.52 -3.41
CA TYR A 167 7.99 -9.27 -4.05
C TYR A 167 6.49 -9.23 -4.39
N ALA A 168 5.94 -10.32 -4.91
CA ALA A 168 4.50 -10.42 -5.17
C ALA A 168 3.69 -10.34 -3.88
N GLY A 169 4.12 -11.00 -2.80
CA GLY A 169 3.47 -10.93 -1.50
C GLY A 169 3.41 -9.50 -0.96
N THR A 170 4.53 -8.78 -0.97
CA THR A 170 4.60 -7.40 -0.43
C THR A 170 3.88 -6.36 -1.26
N THR A 171 3.91 -6.49 -2.59
CA THR A 171 3.36 -5.46 -3.50
C THR A 171 1.92 -5.75 -3.93
N ALA A 172 1.60 -6.98 -4.30
CA ALA A 172 0.27 -7.31 -4.83
C ALA A 172 -0.78 -7.46 -3.73
N GLY A 173 -0.36 -7.81 -2.51
CA GLY A 173 -1.26 -7.94 -1.35
C GLY A 173 -1.23 -6.75 -0.39
N PHE A 174 -0.65 -5.60 -0.78
CA PHE A 174 -0.35 -4.48 0.13
C PHE A 174 -1.53 -3.97 0.97
N SER A 175 -2.78 -4.14 0.56
CA SER A 175 -3.95 -3.75 1.36
C SER A 175 -4.49 -4.86 2.26
N ALA A 176 -4.24 -6.13 1.93
CA ALA A 176 -4.76 -7.25 2.70
C ALA A 176 -3.94 -7.45 3.96
N ASN A 177 -4.62 -7.72 5.08
CA ASN A 177 -3.96 -7.99 6.35
C ASN A 177 -4.88 -8.76 7.31
N VAL A 178 -4.27 -9.51 8.24
CA VAL A 178 -4.96 -10.13 9.38
C VAL A 178 -5.23 -9.11 10.49
N MET A 179 -4.43 -8.05 10.59
CA MET A 179 -4.59 -6.97 11.58
C MET A 179 -4.83 -5.63 10.87
N PRO A 180 -5.58 -4.69 11.47
CA PRO A 180 -5.70 -3.34 10.91
C PRO A 180 -4.32 -2.69 10.79
N ALA A 181 -4.02 -2.16 9.60
CA ALA A 181 -2.77 -1.49 9.27
C ALA A 181 -2.98 0.02 9.08
N GLY A 182 -1.88 0.76 8.92
CA GLY A 182 -1.93 2.19 8.62
C GLY A 182 -2.71 2.53 7.36
N THR A 183 -2.67 1.62 6.37
CA THR A 183 -3.44 1.75 5.12
C THR A 183 -4.94 1.76 5.37
N ASP A 184 -5.47 0.91 6.26
CA ASP A 184 -6.91 0.85 6.55
C ASP A 184 -7.41 2.18 7.12
N ALA A 185 -6.61 2.73 8.03
CA ALA A 185 -6.94 3.95 8.72
C ALA A 185 -6.82 5.20 7.83
N LEU A 186 -5.83 5.22 6.93
CA LEU A 186 -5.72 6.21 5.87
C LEU A 186 -6.96 6.18 4.95
N LEU A 187 -7.33 5.00 4.45
CA LEU A 187 -8.48 4.83 3.57
C LEU A 187 -9.79 5.18 4.27
N GLN A 188 -9.95 4.79 5.53
CA GLN A 188 -11.11 5.14 6.34
C GLN A 188 -11.24 6.66 6.51
N GLY A 189 -10.16 7.37 6.85
CA GLY A 189 -10.20 8.82 6.98
C GLY A 189 -10.57 9.54 5.67
N ILE A 190 -10.07 9.08 4.52
CA ILE A 190 -10.44 9.62 3.20
C ILE A 190 -11.91 9.32 2.89
N THR A 191 -12.36 8.10 3.19
CA THR A 191 -13.74 7.69 2.91
C THR A 191 -14.73 8.47 3.76
N ASN A 192 -14.42 8.72 5.04
CA ASN A 192 -15.24 9.56 5.91
C ASN A 192 -15.30 11.01 5.42
N ALA A 193 -14.17 11.59 4.98
CA ALA A 193 -14.17 12.93 4.40
C ALA A 193 -15.06 13.04 3.14
N ALA A 194 -15.20 11.97 2.37
CA ALA A 194 -16.14 11.90 1.25
C ALA A 194 -17.58 11.62 1.71
N ALA A 195 -17.78 10.81 2.74
CA ALA A 195 -19.08 10.49 3.33
C ALA A 195 -19.77 11.73 3.92
N ASP A 196 -18.99 12.59 4.57
CA ASP A 196 -19.47 13.84 5.17
C ASP A 196 -20.09 14.79 4.14
N ILE A 197 -19.66 14.74 2.87
CA ILE A 197 -20.23 15.57 1.78
C ILE A 197 -21.72 15.30 1.59
N VAL A 198 -22.15 14.06 1.82
CA VAL A 198 -23.53 13.60 1.60
C VAL A 198 -24.24 13.23 2.91
N ASN A 199 -23.66 13.57 4.07
CA ASN A 199 -24.14 13.15 5.39
C ASN A 199 -24.34 11.63 5.53
N ALA A 200 -23.44 10.85 4.94
CA ALA A 200 -23.44 9.40 5.09
C ALA A 200 -22.92 8.97 6.49
N PRO A 201 -23.27 7.75 6.96
CA PRO A 201 -22.81 7.25 8.24
C PRO A 201 -21.28 7.19 8.35
N HIS A 202 -20.76 7.40 9.56
CA HIS A 202 -19.35 7.25 9.86
C HIS A 202 -18.89 5.80 9.66
N ILE A 203 -17.76 5.62 8.99
CA ILE A 203 -17.15 4.33 8.70
C ILE A 203 -16.05 4.07 9.71
N GLU A 204 -16.15 2.95 10.41
CA GLU A 204 -15.14 2.47 11.35
C GLU A 204 -13.91 1.92 10.64
N ILE A 205 -12.74 2.01 11.27
CA ILE A 205 -11.48 1.45 10.74
C ILE A 205 -11.59 -0.06 10.46
N THR A 206 -12.40 -0.78 11.23
CA THR A 206 -12.59 -2.23 11.10
C THR A 206 -13.64 -2.61 10.05
N ALA A 207 -14.22 -1.66 9.32
CA ALA A 207 -15.27 -1.91 8.33
C ALA A 207 -14.87 -2.95 7.27
N ASN A 208 -13.60 -2.94 6.84
CA ASN A 208 -13.08 -3.89 5.86
C ASN A 208 -12.36 -5.10 6.49
N TRP A 209 -12.28 -5.20 7.83
CA TRP A 209 -11.33 -6.10 8.47
C TRP A 209 -11.59 -7.58 8.15
N TYR A 210 -12.84 -8.03 8.20
CA TYR A 210 -13.18 -9.41 7.82
C TYR A 210 -12.85 -9.73 6.36
N PHE A 211 -13.06 -8.76 5.46
CA PHE A 211 -12.72 -8.90 4.05
C PHE A 211 -11.20 -8.99 3.86
N MET A 212 -10.43 -8.19 4.59
CA MET A 212 -8.96 -8.20 4.52
C MET A 212 -8.37 -9.49 5.09
N ILE A 213 -8.93 -10.04 6.17
CA ILE A 213 -8.52 -11.34 6.71
C ILE A 213 -8.69 -12.42 5.64
N VAL A 214 -9.89 -12.53 5.06
CA VAL A 214 -10.18 -13.55 4.04
C VAL A 214 -9.30 -13.35 2.80
N SER A 215 -9.14 -12.11 2.34
CA SER A 215 -8.30 -11.77 1.20
C SER A 215 -6.83 -12.15 1.41
N THR A 216 -6.32 -11.99 2.62
CA THR A 216 -4.93 -12.37 2.97
C THR A 216 -4.70 -13.86 2.71
N PHE A 217 -5.60 -14.73 3.19
CA PHE A 217 -5.48 -16.17 2.97
C PHE A 217 -5.68 -16.54 1.50
N VAL A 218 -6.67 -15.95 0.84
CA VAL A 218 -6.95 -16.23 -0.58
C VAL A 218 -5.76 -15.86 -1.46
N ILE A 219 -5.20 -14.66 -1.30
CA ILE A 219 -4.06 -14.19 -2.09
C ILE A 219 -2.80 -15.00 -1.76
N SER A 220 -2.60 -15.38 -0.49
CA SER A 220 -1.48 -16.26 -0.09
C SER A 220 -1.55 -17.61 -0.78
N ILE A 221 -2.73 -18.24 -0.81
CA ILE A 221 -2.96 -19.54 -1.47
C ILE A 221 -2.75 -19.42 -2.98
N VAL A 222 -3.35 -18.41 -3.61
CA VAL A 222 -3.25 -18.18 -5.05
C VAL A 222 -1.80 -17.90 -5.46
N GLY A 223 -1.10 -17.02 -4.74
CA GLY A 223 0.30 -16.73 -5.00
C GLY A 223 1.21 -17.95 -4.81
N THR A 224 0.92 -18.78 -3.80
CA THR A 224 1.60 -20.07 -3.60
C THR A 224 1.41 -21.00 -4.79
N PHE A 225 0.16 -21.11 -5.27
CA PHE A 225 -0.17 -21.93 -6.43
C PHE A 225 0.55 -21.43 -7.68
N VAL A 226 0.49 -20.13 -7.96
CA VAL A 226 1.15 -19.51 -9.12
C VAL A 226 2.66 -19.71 -9.05
N ASN A 227 3.28 -19.50 -7.89
CA ASN A 227 4.71 -19.68 -7.73
C ASN A 227 5.14 -21.14 -7.97
N ASN A 228 4.49 -22.10 -7.28
CA ASN A 228 4.86 -23.52 -7.36
C ASN A 228 4.53 -24.16 -8.73
N LYS A 229 3.46 -23.72 -9.41
CA LYS A 229 3.01 -24.36 -10.66
C LYS A 229 3.43 -23.63 -11.93
N ILE A 230 3.73 -22.33 -11.85
CA ILE A 230 4.02 -21.52 -13.04
C ILE A 230 5.43 -20.94 -12.97
N ILE A 231 5.80 -20.27 -11.87
CA ILE A 231 7.06 -19.53 -11.81
C ILE A 231 8.25 -20.47 -11.61
N GLU A 232 8.24 -21.27 -10.55
CA GLU A 232 9.36 -22.15 -10.22
C GLU A 232 9.63 -23.21 -11.30
N PRO A 233 8.63 -23.89 -11.90
CA PRO A 233 8.89 -24.83 -13.01
C PRO A 233 9.49 -24.17 -14.26
N ARG A 234 9.17 -22.89 -14.52
CA ARG A 234 9.74 -22.14 -15.66
C ARG A 234 11.21 -21.78 -15.46
N LEU A 235 11.67 -21.70 -14.22
CA LEU A 235 13.05 -21.37 -13.88
C LEU A 235 13.98 -22.58 -13.94
N GLY A 236 13.44 -23.80 -13.94
CA GLY A 236 14.22 -25.04 -14.02
C GLY A 236 14.87 -25.43 -12.69
N LYS A 237 15.72 -26.47 -12.73
CA LYS A 237 16.46 -26.93 -11.54
C LYS A 237 17.58 -25.95 -11.20
N PHE A 238 17.70 -25.65 -9.92
CA PHE A 238 18.77 -24.80 -9.42
C PHE A 238 20.06 -25.61 -9.26
N GLU A 239 21.15 -25.19 -9.91
CA GLU A 239 22.47 -25.85 -9.89
C GLU A 239 23.56 -25.01 -9.20
N GLY A 240 23.18 -23.90 -8.55
CA GLY A 240 24.14 -23.00 -7.91
C GLY A 240 24.80 -23.60 -6.66
N LYS A 241 26.09 -23.33 -6.48
CA LYS A 241 26.83 -23.70 -5.27
C LYS A 241 26.37 -22.85 -4.08
N ILE A 242 26.11 -23.50 -2.95
CA ILE A 242 25.74 -22.86 -1.69
C ILE A 242 27.04 -22.40 -1.00
N GLU A 243 27.55 -21.24 -1.38
CA GLU A 243 28.52 -20.51 -0.55
C GLU A 243 27.89 -19.17 -0.19
N VAL A 244 27.25 -19.13 0.97
CA VAL A 244 26.71 -17.90 1.55
C VAL A 244 27.19 -17.82 2.99
N GLU A 245 27.99 -16.80 3.29
CA GLU A 245 28.32 -16.44 4.67
C GLU A 245 27.11 -15.75 5.31
N GLY A 246 26.61 -16.32 6.41
CA GLY A 246 25.51 -15.77 7.19
C GLY A 246 24.14 -16.31 6.78
N THR A 247 23.46 -16.94 7.73
CA THR A 247 22.12 -17.54 7.57
C THR A 247 20.98 -16.53 7.45
N GLY A 248 21.26 -15.23 7.64
CA GLY A 248 20.21 -14.24 7.92
C GLY A 248 19.38 -14.60 9.16
N ALA A 249 19.86 -15.53 9.98
CA ALA A 249 19.11 -16.06 11.11
C ALA A 249 19.02 -15.04 12.24
N VAL A 250 17.87 -15.11 12.93
CA VAL A 250 17.58 -14.32 14.11
C VAL A 250 18.60 -14.64 15.21
N THR A 251 19.24 -13.61 15.76
CA THR A 251 20.22 -13.76 16.84
C THR A 251 19.56 -14.27 18.13
N GLU A 252 20.35 -14.77 19.08
CA GLU A 252 19.80 -15.21 20.36
C GLU A 252 19.17 -14.06 21.14
N GLU A 253 19.72 -12.85 21.00
CA GLU A 253 19.19 -11.62 21.59
C GLU A 253 17.85 -11.23 20.94
N GLU A 254 17.78 -11.21 19.61
CA GLU A 254 16.52 -10.95 18.89
C GLU A 254 15.45 -12.01 19.26
N ARG A 255 15.84 -13.28 19.38
CA ARG A 255 14.92 -14.36 19.80
C ARG A 255 14.42 -14.18 21.23
N LYS A 256 15.25 -13.70 22.16
CA LYS A 256 14.84 -13.35 23.52
C LYS A 256 13.92 -12.13 23.51
N GLY A 257 14.25 -11.11 22.72
CA GLY A 257 13.44 -9.91 22.55
C GLY A 257 12.05 -10.20 21.98
N LEU A 258 11.92 -11.10 21.02
CA LEU A 258 10.62 -11.52 20.46
C LEU A 258 9.73 -12.30 21.44
N LYS A 259 10.29 -12.82 22.55
CA LYS A 259 9.55 -13.57 23.58
C LYS A 259 9.21 -12.75 24.81
N ALA A 260 9.87 -11.62 25.01
CA ALA A 260 9.69 -10.71 26.13
C ALA A 260 8.44 -9.84 25.92
#